data_AF-F7ZBQ6-F1
#
_entry.id   AF-F7ZBQ6-F1
#
_cell.length_a   1.000
_cell.length_b   1.000
_cell.length_c   1.000
_cell.angle_alpha   90.00
_cell.angle_beta   90.00
_cell.angle_gamma   90.00
#
_symmetry.space_group_name_H-M   'P 1'
#
loop_
_entity.id
_entity.type
_entity.pdbx_description
1 polymer ?
#
loop_
_entity_poly.entity_id
_entity_poly.type
_entity_poly.pdbx_seq_one_letter_code
_entity_poly.pdbx_strand_id
1 'polypeptide(L)'
;MYKSLNYHSLQKRSPHYAVLMITQIMTSSSLFQPDVEAEASAYEDWLIELIEDNGIIVAPHPDVSAKELVSKCYEGAKPFKDGGEGHKDYLVWKTVATHINAQDTDASNFFLTNNTKDFCAKGDDGEFVLHPELVEQIDVEARVPSIQTALRNAFDNVLAPQLQGATLEDIPDIGTDEVQAFVDKCLLDDLPHHSAFGFEVTCAPSSLQLCAESLGLNL
;
A
#
# COMPACT_ATOMS: atom_id res chain seq x y z
N MET A 1 -12.69 33.75 -21.48
CA MET A 1 -12.59 33.77 -22.96
C MET A 1 -11.12 33.82 -23.35
N TYR A 2 -10.44 32.67 -23.37
CA TYR A 2 -9.00 32.61 -23.68
C TYR A 2 -8.81 32.76 -25.19
N LYS A 3 -8.12 33.84 -25.61
CA LYS A 3 -7.66 33.97 -27.00
C LYS A 3 -6.51 32.99 -27.20
N SER A 4 -6.73 32.00 -28.07
CA SER A 4 -5.69 31.14 -28.63
C SER A 4 -4.53 31.99 -29.16
N LEU A 5 -3.38 31.88 -28.52
CA LEU A 5 -2.15 32.51 -28.99
C LEU A 5 -1.53 31.61 -30.06
N ASN A 6 -1.58 32.10 -31.29
CA ASN A 6 -1.15 31.40 -32.50
C ASN A 6 0.38 31.24 -32.49
N TYR A 7 0.85 30.00 -32.30
CA TYR A 7 2.26 29.61 -32.11
C TYR A 7 3.17 30.04 -33.27
N HIS A 8 2.60 30.23 -34.47
CA HIS A 8 3.35 30.62 -35.67
C HIS A 8 3.83 32.09 -35.69
N SER A 9 3.37 32.93 -34.77
CA SER A 9 3.73 34.36 -34.73
C SER A 9 4.97 34.69 -33.90
N LEU A 10 5.56 33.71 -33.21
CA LEU A 10 6.67 33.93 -32.27
C LEU A 10 8.08 33.77 -32.88
N GLN A 11 8.22 33.36 -34.15
CA GLN A 11 9.54 33.12 -34.77
C GLN A 11 10.29 34.38 -35.26
N LYS A 12 9.79 35.60 -35.02
CA LYS A 12 10.42 36.84 -35.51
C LYS A 12 10.74 37.88 -34.42
N ARG A 13 11.07 37.46 -33.19
CA ARG A 13 11.49 38.41 -32.13
C ARG A 13 12.82 38.00 -31.50
N SER A 14 13.68 39.02 -31.38
CA SER A 14 15.07 39.03 -30.93
C SER A 14 15.40 38.06 -29.78
N PRO A 15 16.60 37.43 -29.77
CA PRO A 15 17.04 36.50 -28.73
C PRO A 15 16.95 37.05 -27.30
N HIS A 16 16.92 38.37 -27.13
CA HIS A 16 16.67 39.02 -25.83
C HIS A 16 15.31 38.66 -25.19
N TYR A 17 14.26 38.41 -25.99
CA TYR A 17 12.93 38.09 -25.47
C TYR A 17 12.83 36.63 -24.97
N ALA A 18 13.56 35.72 -25.61
CA ALA A 18 13.67 34.33 -25.17
C ALA A 18 14.47 34.23 -23.87
N VAL A 19 15.56 35.00 -23.74
CA VAL A 19 16.34 35.07 -22.49
C VAL A 19 15.49 35.65 -21.35
N LEU A 20 14.73 36.73 -21.58
CA LEU A 20 13.83 37.29 -20.56
C LEU A 20 12.74 36.30 -20.13
N MET A 21 12.14 35.55 -21.06
CA MET A 21 11.17 34.49 -20.73
C MET A 21 11.79 33.36 -19.91
N ILE A 22 13.00 32.91 -20.27
CA ILE A 22 13.70 31.84 -19.52
C ILE A 22 14.07 32.33 -18.12
N THR A 23 14.60 33.56 -17.97
CA THR A 23 14.92 34.13 -16.66
C THR A 23 13.66 34.31 -15.81
N GLN A 24 12.54 34.69 -16.42
CA GLN A 24 11.26 34.88 -15.73
C GLN A 24 10.60 33.56 -15.33
N ILE A 25 10.74 32.51 -16.14
CA ILE A 25 10.34 31.13 -15.77
C ILE A 25 11.24 30.62 -14.62
N MET A 26 12.55 30.87 -14.69
CA MET A 26 13.49 30.44 -13.64
C MET A 26 13.39 31.25 -12.33
N THR A 27 12.86 32.47 -12.37
CA THR A 27 12.57 33.27 -11.15
C THR A 27 11.14 33.09 -10.64
N SER A 28 10.20 32.64 -11.47
CA SER A 28 8.82 32.31 -11.05
C SER A 28 8.70 30.89 -10.47
N SER A 29 9.66 30.01 -10.76
CA SER A 29 9.92 28.81 -9.95
C SER A 29 10.62 29.20 -8.65
N SER A 30 9.95 30.00 -7.84
CA SER A 30 10.15 29.97 -6.39
C SER A 30 10.05 28.51 -5.98
N LEU A 31 11.17 27.93 -5.55
CA LEU A 31 11.29 26.55 -5.12
C LEU A 31 10.17 26.28 -4.10
N PHE A 32 9.13 25.57 -4.53
CA PHE A 32 8.18 24.96 -3.61
C PHE A 32 8.98 23.93 -2.83
N GLN A 33 9.45 24.34 -1.65
CA GLN A 33 9.96 23.40 -0.66
C GLN A 33 8.73 22.95 0.14
N PRO A 34 8.29 21.70 -0.02
CA PRO A 34 7.23 21.19 0.84
C PRO A 34 7.71 21.31 2.28
N ASP A 35 6.84 21.81 3.15
CA ASP A 35 7.07 21.76 4.57
C ASP A 35 6.96 20.30 5.01
N VAL A 36 8.11 19.65 5.18
CA VAL A 36 8.20 18.23 5.50
C VAL A 36 7.43 17.90 6.78
N GLU A 37 7.43 18.80 7.76
CA GLU A 37 6.75 18.57 9.04
C GLU A 37 5.23 18.62 8.86
N ALA A 38 4.75 19.59 8.07
CA ALA A 38 3.32 19.70 7.77
C ALA A 38 2.81 18.50 6.95
N GLU A 39 3.57 18.05 5.95
CA GLU A 39 3.23 16.88 5.15
C GLU A 39 3.28 15.58 5.98
N ALA A 40 4.28 15.43 6.86
CA ALA A 40 4.39 14.28 7.76
C ALA A 40 3.21 14.23 8.73
N SER A 41 2.83 15.37 9.32
CA SER A 41 1.68 15.47 10.22
C SER A 41 0.37 15.14 9.48
N ALA A 42 0.17 15.68 8.28
CA ALA A 42 -1.03 15.40 7.49
C ALA A 42 -1.14 13.91 7.10
N TYR A 43 -0.01 13.27 6.80
CA TYR A 43 0.04 11.83 6.54
C TYR A 43 -0.27 11.00 7.81
N GLU A 44 0.26 11.41 8.96
CA GLU A 44 0.00 10.75 10.25
C GLU A 44 -1.48 10.81 10.61
N ASP A 45 -2.10 11.99 10.51
CA ASP A 45 -3.53 12.19 10.77
C ASP A 45 -4.38 11.30 9.85
N TRP A 46 -4.11 11.32 8.54
CA TRP A 46 -4.80 10.46 7.56
C TRP A 46 -4.63 8.97 7.85
N LEU A 47 -3.42 8.54 8.23
CA LEU A 47 -3.14 7.13 8.51
C LEU A 47 -3.88 6.66 9.77
N ILE A 48 -3.95 7.50 10.80
CA ILE A 48 -4.70 7.21 12.03
C ILE A 48 -6.20 7.09 11.71
N GLU A 49 -6.76 8.03 10.97
CA GLU A 49 -8.17 7.98 10.53
C GLU A 49 -8.45 6.72 9.71
N LEU A 50 -7.57 6.37 8.77
CA LEU A 50 -7.69 5.13 7.97
C LEU A 50 -7.70 3.88 8.86
N ILE A 51 -6.84 3.83 9.87
CA ILE A 51 -6.76 2.70 10.81
C ILE A 51 -8.05 2.58 11.63
N GLU A 52 -8.52 3.70 12.18
CA GLU A 52 -9.73 3.76 13.01
C GLU A 52 -10.99 3.41 12.22
N ASP A 53 -11.18 4.03 11.05
CA ASP A 53 -12.34 3.84 10.18
C ASP A 53 -12.53 2.39 9.71
N ASN A 54 -11.42 1.68 9.52
CA ASN A 54 -11.44 0.30 9.01
C ASN A 54 -11.34 -0.75 10.13
N GLY A 55 -11.40 -0.34 11.39
CA GLY A 55 -11.31 -1.25 12.53
C GLY A 55 -9.98 -2.01 12.59
N ILE A 56 -8.91 -1.42 12.06
CA ILE A 56 -7.59 -2.05 12.03
C ILE A 56 -7.00 -2.03 13.44
N ILE A 57 -6.69 -3.20 13.97
CA ILE A 57 -6.08 -3.32 15.28
C ILE A 57 -4.55 -3.21 15.13
N VAL A 58 -3.98 -2.13 15.63
CA VAL A 58 -2.52 -1.98 15.74
C VAL A 58 -2.02 -2.81 16.91
N ALA A 59 -1.31 -3.89 16.62
CA ALA A 59 -0.73 -4.73 17.65
C ALA A 59 0.37 -3.98 18.44
N PRO A 60 0.46 -4.17 19.77
CA PRO A 60 1.50 -3.56 20.57
C PRO A 60 2.88 -4.09 20.14
N HIS A 61 3.92 -3.32 20.45
CA HIS A 61 5.29 -3.81 20.31
C HIS A 61 5.47 -5.08 21.14
N PRO A 62 6.20 -6.07 20.59
CA PRO A 62 6.40 -7.34 21.29
C PRO A 62 7.39 -7.12 22.44
N ASP A 63 7.20 -7.85 23.54
CA ASP A 63 8.14 -7.83 24.66
C ASP A 63 9.39 -8.65 24.29
N VAL A 64 10.36 -7.98 23.66
CA VAL A 64 11.62 -8.59 23.22
C VAL A 64 12.78 -7.82 23.80
N SER A 65 13.63 -8.53 24.56
CA SER A 65 14.83 -7.93 25.15
C SER A 65 15.95 -7.76 24.11
N ALA A 66 16.81 -6.76 24.31
CA ALA A 66 18.03 -6.60 23.49
C ALA A 66 18.92 -7.85 23.51
N LYS A 67 18.94 -8.59 24.63
CA LYS A 67 19.69 -9.86 24.75
C LYS A 67 19.13 -10.95 23.84
N GLU A 68 17.80 -11.07 23.78
CA GLU A 68 17.12 -12.03 22.90
C GLU A 68 17.40 -11.72 21.43
N LEU A 69 17.26 -10.46 21.04
CA LEU A 69 17.55 -10.01 19.66
C LEU A 69 18.97 -10.38 19.23
N VAL A 70 19.96 -10.09 20.09
CA VAL A 70 21.36 -10.40 19.81
C VAL A 70 21.58 -11.92 19.73
N SER A 71 21.00 -12.69 20.65
CA SER A 71 21.12 -14.16 20.63
C SER A 71 20.57 -14.74 19.32
N LYS A 72 19.34 -14.34 18.95
CA LYS A 72 18.66 -14.84 17.76
C LYS A 72 19.34 -14.43 16.46
N CYS A 73 19.89 -13.22 16.44
CA CYS A 73 20.73 -12.73 15.36
C CYS A 73 21.99 -13.61 15.15
N TYR A 74 22.68 -14.00 16.23
CA TYR A 74 23.87 -14.87 16.12
C TYR A 74 23.52 -16.34 15.84
N GLU A 75 22.35 -16.79 16.26
CA GLU A 75 21.80 -18.12 15.94
C GLU A 75 21.40 -18.24 14.46
N GLY A 76 21.26 -17.12 13.74
CA GLY A 76 20.78 -17.12 12.35
C GLY A 76 19.31 -17.55 12.23
N ALA A 77 18.55 -17.47 13.32
CA ALA A 77 17.15 -17.90 13.36
C ALA A 77 16.31 -17.02 12.44
N LYS A 78 15.39 -17.60 11.66
CA LYS A 78 14.51 -16.80 10.80
C LYS A 78 13.70 -15.78 11.62
N PRO A 79 13.48 -14.55 11.09
CA PRO A 79 13.83 -14.07 9.74
C PRO A 79 15.22 -13.39 9.64
N PHE A 80 16.15 -13.66 10.55
CA PHE A 80 17.53 -13.15 10.41
C PHE A 80 18.24 -13.75 9.19
N LYS A 81 19.12 -12.94 8.59
CA LYS A 81 20.01 -13.32 7.48
C LYS A 81 21.42 -13.60 7.99
N ASP A 82 22.19 -14.31 7.19
CA ASP A 82 23.64 -14.43 7.35
C ASP A 82 24.27 -13.04 7.34
N GLY A 83 24.75 -12.58 8.51
CA GLY A 83 25.29 -11.23 8.70
C GLY A 83 24.50 -10.36 9.69
N GLY A 84 23.38 -10.87 10.23
CA GLY A 84 22.65 -10.23 11.33
C GLY A 84 21.61 -9.17 10.93
N GLU A 85 21.32 -9.06 9.64
CA GLU A 85 20.16 -8.30 9.16
C GLU A 85 18.86 -9.06 9.46
N GLY A 86 17.74 -8.35 9.65
CA GLY A 86 16.42 -8.96 9.92
C GLY A 86 15.79 -8.58 11.26
N HIS A 87 16.41 -7.67 12.04
CA HIS A 87 15.86 -7.22 13.32
C HIS A 87 14.40 -6.72 13.22
N LYS A 88 14.08 -5.91 12.21
CA LYS A 88 12.71 -5.39 12.01
C LYS A 88 11.73 -6.51 11.70
N ASP A 89 12.11 -7.40 10.81
CA ASP A 89 11.31 -8.56 10.42
C ASP A 89 11.09 -9.51 11.62
N TYR A 90 12.11 -9.66 12.48
CA TYR A 90 12.01 -10.46 13.70
C TYR A 90 10.98 -9.87 14.68
N LEU A 91 10.97 -8.54 14.86
CA LEU A 91 9.96 -7.89 15.68
C LEU A 91 8.56 -8.06 15.08
N VAL A 92 8.39 -7.88 13.77
CA VAL A 92 7.11 -8.14 13.08
C VAL A 92 6.65 -9.58 13.32
N TRP A 93 7.53 -10.56 13.14
CA TRP A 93 7.21 -11.95 13.38
C TRP A 93 6.82 -12.22 14.83
N LYS A 94 7.57 -11.70 15.80
CA LYS A 94 7.27 -11.87 17.22
C LYS A 94 5.91 -11.28 17.60
N THR A 95 5.55 -10.13 17.03
CA THR A 95 4.21 -9.56 17.20
C THR A 95 3.14 -10.50 16.65
N VAL A 96 3.32 -11.01 15.43
CA VAL A 96 2.39 -11.95 14.79
C VAL A 96 2.22 -13.23 15.60
N ALA A 97 3.33 -13.90 15.95
CA ALA A 97 3.30 -15.14 16.72
C ALA A 97 2.66 -14.96 18.10
N THR A 98 2.99 -13.86 18.80
CA THR A 98 2.37 -13.54 20.10
C THR A 98 0.86 -13.35 19.96
N HIS A 99 0.41 -12.63 18.93
CA HIS A 99 -1.01 -12.39 18.70
C HIS A 99 -1.75 -13.68 18.36
N ILE A 100 -1.21 -14.52 17.47
CA ILE A 100 -1.80 -15.81 17.07
C ILE A 100 -1.89 -16.76 18.27
N ASN A 101 -0.82 -16.87 19.06
CA ASN A 101 -0.80 -17.78 20.21
C ASN A 101 -1.74 -17.31 21.34
N ALA A 102 -2.00 -16.01 21.44
CA ALA A 102 -2.95 -15.44 22.41
C ALA A 102 -4.43 -15.58 22.01
N GLN A 103 -4.74 -16.05 20.80
CA GLN A 103 -6.13 -16.23 20.38
C GLN A 103 -6.79 -17.39 21.15
N ASP A 104 -8.02 -17.15 21.61
CA ASP A 104 -8.87 -18.20 22.23
C ASP A 104 -9.60 -19.07 21.19
N THR A 105 -9.50 -18.68 19.91
CA THR A 105 -10.21 -19.34 18.80
C THR A 105 -9.22 -20.06 17.90
N ASP A 106 -9.66 -21.15 17.28
CA ASP A 106 -8.91 -21.83 16.22
C ASP A 106 -9.27 -21.29 14.83
N ALA A 107 -9.55 -19.98 14.74
CA ALA A 107 -9.80 -19.33 13.47
C ALA A 107 -8.56 -19.40 12.57
N SER A 108 -8.79 -19.61 11.28
CA SER A 108 -7.73 -19.64 10.28
C SER A 108 -7.09 -18.26 10.15
N ASN A 109 -5.78 -18.20 10.30
CA ASN A 109 -4.99 -16.99 10.11
C ASN A 109 -4.38 -16.96 8.71
N PHE A 110 -4.13 -15.76 8.18
CA PHE A 110 -3.30 -15.58 6.99
C PHE A 110 -2.30 -14.45 7.21
N PHE A 111 -1.12 -14.59 6.63
CA PHE A 111 -0.04 -13.62 6.69
C PHE A 111 0.24 -13.08 5.30
N LEU A 112 -0.08 -11.79 5.12
CA LEU A 112 0.13 -11.08 3.87
C LEU A 112 1.53 -10.45 3.86
N THR A 113 2.42 -10.96 3.01
CA THR A 113 3.78 -10.43 2.88
C THR A 113 4.36 -10.65 1.49
N ASN A 114 5.01 -9.62 0.94
CA ASN A 114 5.81 -9.77 -0.27
C ASN A 114 7.27 -10.18 0.03
N ASN A 115 7.65 -10.25 1.32
CA ASN A 115 8.99 -10.68 1.73
C ASN A 115 9.07 -12.22 1.81
N THR A 116 9.10 -12.84 0.63
CA THR A 116 9.14 -14.30 0.49
C THR A 116 10.47 -14.94 0.91
N LYS A 117 11.57 -14.16 0.94
CA LYS A 117 12.90 -14.70 1.26
C LYS A 117 13.10 -14.94 2.75
N ASP A 118 12.51 -14.07 3.56
CA ASP A 118 12.78 -14.03 4.99
C ASP A 118 11.70 -14.77 5.79
N PHE A 119 10.46 -14.78 5.29
CA PHE A 119 9.33 -15.42 5.96
C PHE A 119 8.85 -16.73 5.34
N CYS A 120 9.21 -17.02 4.08
CA CYS A 120 8.63 -18.14 3.35
C CYS A 120 9.67 -19.21 2.98
N ALA A 121 9.17 -20.41 2.74
CA ALA A 121 9.85 -21.51 2.08
C ALA A 121 9.03 -21.96 0.86
N LYS A 122 9.63 -22.78 -0.01
CA LYS A 122 8.91 -23.43 -1.10
C LYS A 122 8.31 -24.74 -0.60
N GLY A 123 7.00 -24.90 -0.77
CA GLY A 123 6.28 -26.15 -0.52
C GLY A 123 6.51 -27.19 -1.62
N ASP A 124 5.94 -28.38 -1.43
CA ASP A 124 6.09 -29.53 -2.34
C ASP A 124 5.50 -29.27 -3.74
N ASP A 125 4.50 -28.40 -3.83
CA ASP A 125 3.84 -27.94 -5.05
C ASP A 125 4.53 -26.71 -5.69
N GLY A 126 5.58 -26.19 -5.06
CA GLY A 126 6.29 -24.99 -5.49
C GLY A 126 5.63 -23.67 -5.05
N GLU A 127 4.56 -23.72 -4.26
CA GLU A 127 3.94 -22.54 -3.66
C GLU A 127 4.73 -22.01 -2.47
N PHE A 128 4.48 -20.75 -2.10
CA PHE A 128 5.08 -20.17 -0.90
C PHE A 128 4.31 -20.58 0.34
N VAL A 129 5.01 -21.21 1.29
CA VAL A 129 4.50 -21.57 2.61
C VAL A 129 5.30 -20.84 3.68
N LEU A 130 4.75 -20.72 4.89
CA LEU A 130 5.48 -20.14 6.02
C LEU A 130 6.74 -20.98 6.27
N HIS A 131 7.87 -20.32 6.55
CA HIS A 131 9.13 -21.02 6.79
C HIS A 131 9.02 -21.98 8.00
N PRO A 132 9.54 -23.21 7.94
CA PRO A 132 9.40 -24.20 9.02
C PRO A 132 9.83 -23.71 10.40
N GLU A 133 10.96 -22.99 10.50
CA GLU A 133 11.42 -22.37 11.76
C GLU A 133 10.43 -21.35 12.37
N LEU A 134 9.57 -20.75 11.54
CA LEU A 134 8.52 -19.84 11.98
C LEU A 134 7.26 -20.63 12.38
N VAL A 135 6.94 -21.71 11.66
CA VAL A 135 5.85 -22.64 12.03
C VAL A 135 6.06 -23.20 13.43
N GLU A 136 7.29 -23.58 13.78
CA GLU A 136 7.66 -24.10 15.11
C GLU A 136 7.41 -23.10 16.27
N GLN A 137 7.20 -21.82 15.97
CA GLN A 137 6.92 -20.77 16.97
C GLN A 137 5.42 -20.57 17.21
N ILE A 138 4.56 -21.30 16.51
CA ILE A 138 3.11 -21.29 16.69
C ILE A 138 2.71 -22.51 17.52
N ASP A 139 2.00 -22.28 18.63
CA ASP A 139 1.72 -23.31 19.63
C ASP A 139 0.70 -24.36 19.13
N VAL A 140 -0.17 -23.96 18.20
CA VAL A 140 -1.26 -24.79 17.67
C VAL A 140 -1.18 -24.84 16.15
N GLU A 141 -1.03 -26.04 15.58
CA GLU A 141 -0.87 -26.26 14.14
C GLU A 141 -2.05 -25.67 13.31
N ALA A 142 -3.28 -25.77 13.83
CA ALA A 142 -4.46 -25.21 13.17
C ALA A 142 -4.44 -23.67 13.03
N ARG A 143 -3.59 -22.99 13.80
CA ARG A 143 -3.46 -21.52 13.81
C ARG A 143 -2.31 -21.02 12.94
N VAL A 144 -1.52 -21.92 12.37
CA VAL A 144 -0.40 -21.58 11.49
C VAL A 144 -0.95 -20.77 10.31
N PRO A 145 -0.45 -19.54 10.08
CA PRO A 145 -1.03 -18.68 9.07
C PRO A 145 -0.67 -19.16 7.67
N SER A 146 -1.66 -19.15 6.77
CA SER A 146 -1.41 -19.32 5.33
C SER A 146 -0.70 -18.09 4.76
N ILE A 147 0.25 -18.28 3.83
CA ILE A 147 0.97 -17.15 3.20
C ILE A 147 0.18 -16.61 2.03
N GLN A 148 0.05 -15.29 1.98
CA GLN A 148 -0.47 -14.56 0.81
C GLN A 148 0.60 -13.56 0.35
N THR A 149 1.03 -13.64 -0.90
CA THR A 149 2.10 -12.76 -1.43
C THR A 149 1.59 -11.50 -2.11
N ALA A 150 0.28 -11.45 -2.35
CA ALA A 150 -0.39 -10.32 -2.97
C ALA A 150 -1.81 -10.19 -2.41
N LEU A 151 -2.32 -8.95 -2.37
CA LEU A 151 -3.71 -8.67 -1.98
C LEU A 151 -4.70 -9.45 -2.84
N ARG A 152 -4.41 -9.59 -4.13
CA ARG A 152 -5.23 -10.40 -5.04
C ARG A 152 -5.35 -11.85 -4.59
N ASN A 153 -4.23 -12.46 -4.18
CA ASN A 153 -4.21 -13.84 -3.71
C ASN A 153 -4.96 -13.98 -2.39
N ALA A 154 -4.79 -13.03 -1.47
CA ALA A 154 -5.57 -13.00 -0.23
C ALA A 154 -7.08 -12.90 -0.51
N PHE A 155 -7.48 -12.04 -1.46
CA PHE A 155 -8.88 -11.96 -1.88
C PHE A 155 -9.37 -13.27 -2.47
N ASP A 156 -8.71 -13.79 -3.51
CA ASP A 156 -9.18 -14.97 -4.24
C ASP A 156 -9.18 -16.25 -3.38
N ASN A 157 -8.20 -16.41 -2.48
CA ASN A 157 -8.01 -17.64 -1.70
C ASN A 157 -8.66 -17.62 -0.31
N VAL A 158 -8.81 -16.43 0.30
CA VAL A 158 -9.31 -16.31 1.68
C VAL A 158 -10.70 -15.68 1.71
N LEU A 159 -10.88 -14.53 1.06
CA LEU A 159 -12.11 -13.74 1.17
C LEU A 159 -13.21 -14.25 0.22
N ALA A 160 -12.91 -14.43 -1.06
CA ALA A 160 -13.88 -14.82 -2.07
C ALA A 160 -14.59 -16.15 -1.75
N PRO A 161 -13.93 -17.20 -1.22
CA PRO A 161 -14.61 -18.42 -0.80
C PRO A 161 -15.62 -18.20 0.33
N GLN A 162 -15.38 -17.24 1.22
CA GLN A 162 -16.31 -16.91 2.32
C GLN A 162 -17.56 -16.17 1.83
N LEU A 163 -17.49 -15.59 0.64
CA LEU A 163 -18.61 -14.89 -0.02
C LEU A 163 -19.41 -15.82 -0.96
N GLN A 164 -18.96 -17.07 -1.15
CA GLN A 164 -19.69 -18.02 -2.00
C GLN A 164 -21.04 -18.38 -1.37
N GLY A 165 -22.12 -18.13 -2.12
CA GLY A 165 -23.48 -18.36 -1.65
C GLY A 165 -24.12 -17.17 -0.95
N ALA A 166 -23.40 -16.04 -0.82
CA ALA A 166 -24.01 -14.78 -0.42
C ALA A 166 -25.06 -14.37 -1.47
N THR A 167 -26.27 -14.11 -1.01
CA THR A 167 -27.36 -13.59 -1.81
C THR A 167 -27.40 -12.08 -1.70
N LEU A 168 -28.16 -11.41 -2.58
CA LEU A 168 -28.35 -9.97 -2.51
C LEU A 168 -28.97 -9.53 -1.17
N GLU A 169 -29.70 -10.42 -0.49
CA GLU A 169 -30.32 -10.19 0.81
C GLU A 169 -29.30 -10.21 1.96
N ASP A 170 -28.16 -10.88 1.77
CA ASP A 170 -27.06 -10.95 2.74
C ASP A 170 -26.11 -9.74 2.62
N ILE A 171 -26.20 -9.01 1.50
CA ILE A 171 -25.43 -7.80 1.28
C ILE A 171 -26.17 -6.67 1.99
N PRO A 172 -25.55 -5.98 2.97
CA PRO A 172 -26.16 -4.82 3.59
C PRO A 172 -26.51 -3.80 2.50
N ASP A 173 -27.75 -3.30 2.53
CA ASP A 173 -28.15 -2.18 1.66
C ASP A 173 -27.40 -0.94 2.14
N ILE A 174 -26.28 -0.68 1.48
CA ILE A 174 -25.44 0.47 1.73
C ILE A 174 -26.07 1.78 1.22
N GLY A 175 -27.28 1.77 0.66
CA GLY A 175 -27.95 3.00 0.21
C GLY A 175 -27.19 3.74 -0.91
N THR A 176 -27.90 4.54 -1.70
CA THR A 176 -27.25 5.28 -2.78
C THR A 176 -26.25 6.32 -2.26
N ASP A 177 -26.51 6.87 -1.08
CA ASP A 177 -25.70 7.91 -0.47
C ASP A 177 -24.38 7.36 0.11
N GLU A 178 -24.36 6.15 0.68
CA GLU A 178 -23.09 5.56 1.18
C GLU A 178 -22.27 4.97 0.03
N VAL A 179 -22.90 4.48 -1.04
CA VAL A 179 -22.19 4.14 -2.28
C VAL A 179 -21.52 5.37 -2.86
N GLN A 180 -22.24 6.50 -2.95
CA GLN A 180 -21.66 7.74 -3.45
C GLN A 180 -20.55 8.24 -2.52
N ALA A 181 -20.74 8.19 -1.20
CA ALA A 181 -19.72 8.56 -0.23
C ALA A 181 -18.48 7.65 -0.32
N PHE A 182 -18.64 6.35 -0.55
CA PHE A 182 -17.54 5.41 -0.75
C PHE A 182 -16.81 5.68 -2.06
N VAL A 183 -17.54 5.92 -3.15
CA VAL A 183 -16.96 6.28 -4.44
C VAL A 183 -16.21 7.60 -4.34
N ASP A 184 -16.77 8.60 -3.66
CA ASP A 184 -16.12 9.88 -3.39
C ASP A 184 -14.87 9.67 -2.53
N LYS A 185 -14.93 8.88 -1.44
CA LYS A 185 -13.76 8.53 -0.62
C LYS A 185 -12.69 7.77 -1.39
N CYS A 186 -13.05 6.91 -2.35
CA CYS A 186 -12.08 6.12 -3.09
C CYS A 186 -11.53 6.80 -4.36
N LEU A 187 -12.27 7.75 -4.95
CA LEU A 187 -11.91 8.40 -6.22
C LEU A 187 -11.58 9.90 -6.06
N LEU A 188 -12.11 10.59 -5.06
CA LEU A 188 -11.85 12.02 -4.81
C LEU A 188 -10.77 12.22 -3.74
N ASP A 189 -10.69 11.37 -2.71
CA ASP A 189 -9.52 11.29 -1.82
C ASP A 189 -8.38 10.49 -2.48
N ASP A 190 -8.18 10.70 -3.79
CA ASP A 190 -6.93 10.36 -4.47
C ASP A 190 -5.80 10.94 -3.61
N LEU A 191 -5.09 10.03 -2.92
CA LEU A 191 -3.90 10.21 -2.08
C LEU A 191 -3.34 11.64 -2.16
N PRO A 192 -3.32 12.42 -1.05
CA PRO A 192 -2.83 13.79 -1.08
C PRO A 192 -1.46 13.84 -1.76
N HIS A 193 -1.44 14.27 -3.02
CA HIS A 193 -0.27 14.54 -3.84
C HIS A 193 0.92 13.56 -3.77
N HIS A 194 0.69 12.26 -3.56
CA HIS A 194 1.75 11.26 -3.75
C HIS A 194 1.99 11.00 -5.25
N SER A 195 2.56 12.01 -5.93
CA SER A 195 3.54 11.71 -6.96
C SER A 195 4.65 10.92 -6.27
N ALA A 196 4.50 9.60 -6.31
CA ALA A 196 5.52 8.66 -5.92
C ALA A 196 6.79 9.05 -6.67
N PHE A 197 7.80 9.54 -5.94
CA PHE A 197 9.18 9.25 -6.31
C PHE A 197 9.28 7.72 -6.43
N GLY A 198 9.05 7.19 -7.63
CA GLY A 198 9.21 5.76 -7.90
C GLY A 198 8.32 5.08 -8.95
N PHE A 199 7.30 5.72 -9.54
CA PHE A 199 6.56 5.11 -10.66
C PHE A 199 6.28 6.12 -11.77
N GLU A 200 7.04 6.06 -12.87
CA GLU A 200 6.62 6.65 -14.13
C GLU A 200 5.45 5.85 -14.69
N VAL A 201 4.22 6.26 -14.38
CA VAL A 201 3.08 6.05 -15.27
C VAL A 201 2.59 7.44 -15.67
N THR A 202 3.14 7.94 -16.77
CA THR A 202 2.60 9.10 -17.47
C THR A 202 1.24 8.73 -18.07
N CYS A 203 0.18 8.80 -17.27
CA CYS A 203 -1.16 8.96 -17.82
C CYS A 203 -1.30 10.42 -18.23
N ALA A 204 -0.90 10.73 -19.47
CA ALA A 204 -1.17 12.02 -20.08
C ALA A 204 -2.69 12.27 -20.10
N PRO A 205 -3.17 13.52 -19.91
CA PRO A 205 -4.60 13.85 -19.87
C PRO A 205 -5.37 13.60 -21.18
N SER A 206 -4.72 13.07 -22.21
CA SER A 206 -5.31 12.79 -23.52
C SER A 206 -5.99 11.42 -23.62
N SER A 207 -5.86 10.52 -22.63
CA SER A 207 -6.44 9.17 -22.70
C SER A 207 -7.90 9.10 -22.22
N LEU A 208 -8.38 10.04 -21.40
CA LEU A 208 -9.81 10.13 -21.06
C LEU A 208 -10.68 10.57 -22.26
N GLN A 209 -10.08 11.25 -23.24
CA GLN A 209 -10.80 11.71 -24.43
C GLN A 209 -10.98 10.60 -25.48
N LEU A 210 -10.16 9.54 -25.44
CA LEU A 210 -10.22 8.40 -26.36
C LEU A 210 -11.25 7.33 -25.95
N CYS A 211 -11.71 7.33 -24.70
CA CYS A 211 -12.75 6.39 -24.24
C CYS A 211 -14.18 6.91 -24.45
N ALA A 212 -14.39 8.22 -24.59
CA ALA A 212 -15.71 8.79 -24.86
C ALA A 212 -16.14 8.64 -26.34
N GLU A 213 -15.21 8.75 -27.28
CA GLU A 213 -15.52 8.64 -28.72
C GLU A 213 -15.80 7.19 -29.18
N SER A 214 -15.36 6.17 -28.42
CA SER A 214 -15.60 4.75 -28.75
C SER A 214 -16.93 4.20 -28.21
N LEU A 215 -17.66 4.96 -27.38
CA LEU A 215 -18.97 4.58 -26.83
C LEU A 215 -20.15 5.38 -27.38
N GLY A 216 -19.93 6.29 -28.33
CA GLY A 216 -21.00 6.95 -29.08
C GLY A 216 -21.96 7.81 -28.26
N LEU A 217 -21.60 8.19 -27.03
CA LEU A 217 -22.36 9.10 -26.19
C LEU A 217 -21.87 10.52 -26.43
N ASN A 218 -22.61 11.29 -27.23
CA ASN A 218 -22.40 12.73 -27.34
C ASN A 218 -22.88 13.41 -26.05
N LEU A 219 -22.04 14.26 -25.46
CA LEU A 219 -22.45 15.28 -24.49
C LEU A 219 -23.33 16.33 -25.15
#